data_AF-D8WWV2-F1
#
_entry.id   AF-D8WWV2-F1
#
_cell.length_a   1.000
_cell.length_b   1.000
_cell.length_c   1.000
_cell.angle_alpha   90.00
_cell.angle_beta   90.00
_cell.angle_gamma   90.00
#
_symmetry.space_group_name_H-M   'P 1'
#
loop_
_entity.id
_entity.type
_entity.pdbx_description
1 polymer ?
#
loop_
_entity_poly.entity_id
_entity_poly.type
_entity_poly.pdbx_seq_one_letter_code
_entity_poly.pdbx_strand_id
1 'polypeptide(L)' 'MERIFWIECPVCGGRFYCDYEMRHAGIELQCPFCGKLFQADSSSWIDDRAGLTT' A
#
# COMPACT_ATOMS: atom_id res chain seq x y z
N MET A 1 9.44 -5.03 13.83
CA MET A 1 8.92 -6.11 12.96
C MET A 1 8.17 -5.39 11.86
N GLU A 2 8.90 -5.02 10.80
CA GLU A 2 8.38 -4.18 9.71
C GLU A 2 7.46 -5.04 8.83
N ARG A 3 6.17 -5.01 9.16
CA ARG A 3 5.13 -5.60 8.31
C ARG A 3 4.91 -4.62 7.17
N ILE A 4 5.21 -5.03 5.95
CA ILE A 4 4.87 -4.27 4.74
C ILE A 4 3.69 -4.94 4.04
N PHE A 5 2.92 -4.18 3.29
CA PHE A 5 1.87 -4.66 2.40
C PHE A 5 2.00 -3.99 1.04
N TRP A 6 1.62 -4.71 0.00
CA TRP A 6 1.54 -4.21 -1.35
C TRP A 6 0.16 -3.63 -1.62
N ILE A 7 0.14 -2.57 -2.40
CA ILE A 7 -1.08 -1.87 -2.79
C ILE A 7 -0.97 -1.43 -4.24
N GLU A 8 -2.09 -1.57 -4.96
CA GLU A 8 -2.22 -1.06 -6.32
C GLU A 8 -2.96 0.28 -6.29
N CYS A 9 -2.38 1.29 -6.93
CA CYS A 9 -3.01 2.59 -7.04
C CYS A 9 -4.21 2.51 -8.01
N PRO A 10 -5.43 2.88 -7.58
CA PRO A 10 -6.62 2.83 -8.45
C PRO A 10 -6.57 3.86 -9.59
N VAL A 11 -5.66 4.85 -9.53
CA VAL A 11 -5.56 5.93 -10.51
C VAL A 11 -4.61 5.59 -11.64
N CYS A 12 -3.42 5.06 -11.32
CA CYS A 12 -2.38 4.78 -12.30
C CYS A 12 -2.09 3.29 -12.52
N GLY A 13 -2.71 2.39 -11.73
CA GLY A 13 -2.42 0.95 -11.75
C GLY A 13 -1.02 0.59 -11.24
N GLY A 14 -0.30 1.56 -10.65
CA GLY A 14 1.04 1.36 -10.14
C GLY A 14 1.01 0.56 -8.83
N ARG A 15 1.82 -0.51 -8.76
CA ARG A 15 1.96 -1.35 -7.57
C ARG A 15 3.17 -0.92 -6.77
N PHE A 16 2.97 -0.68 -5.48
CA PHE A 16 4.03 -0.31 -4.56
C PHE A 16 3.79 -0.96 -3.20
N TYR A 17 4.84 -1.03 -2.38
CA TYR A 17 4.72 -1.51 -1.00
C TYR A 17 4.66 -0.32 -0.04
N CYS A 18 3.92 -0.49 1.04
CA CYS A 18 3.80 0.44 2.14
C CYS A 18 3.91 -0.27 3.48
N ASP A 19 4.33 0.45 4.50
CA ASP A 19 4.38 -0.03 5.86
C ASP A 19 2.97 -0.23 6.42
N TYR A 20 2.74 -1.39 7.02
CA TYR A 20 1.47 -1.73 7.66
C TYR A 20 1.16 -0.79 8.83
N GLU A 21 2.18 -0.21 9.47
CA GLU A 21 2.00 0.81 10.50
C GLU A 21 1.26 2.04 9.96
N MET A 22 1.50 2.45 8.71
CA MET A 22 0.78 3.57 8.06
C MET A 22 -0.73 3.28 7.96
N ARG A 23 -1.10 2.02 7.72
CA ARG A 23 -2.51 1.59 7.63
C ARG A 23 -3.21 1.69 8.98
N HIS A 24 -2.54 1.28 10.06
CA HIS A 24 -3.08 1.37 11.41
C HIS A 24 -3.11 2.81 11.94
N ALA A 25 -2.19 3.67 11.48
CA ALA A 25 -2.16 5.08 11.79
C ALA A 25 -3.21 5.91 11.02
N GLY A 26 -3.95 5.31 10.07
CA GLY A 26 -4.95 6.01 9.26
C GLY A 26 -4.34 7.03 8.30
N ILE A 27 -3.06 6.85 7.92
CA ILE A 27 -2.33 7.77 7.05
C ILE A 27 -2.72 7.51 5.59
N GLU A 28 -2.91 8.58 4.83
CA GLU A 28 -3.12 8.50 3.38
C GLU A 28 -1.83 8.04 2.69
N LEU A 29 -1.95 7.06 1.81
CA LEU A 29 -0.84 6.49 1.07
C LEU A 29 -0.57 7.35 -0.16
N GLN A 30 0.67 7.79 -0.33
CA GLN A 30 1.07 8.53 -1.52
C GLN A 30 1.60 7.57 -2.57
N CYS A 31 0.97 7.56 -3.74
CA CYS A 31 1.46 6.78 -4.87
C CYS A 31 2.80 7.38 -5.38
N PRO A 32 3.90 6.63 -5.45
CA PRO A 32 5.17 7.13 -5.99
C PRO A 32 5.14 7.33 -7.51
N PHE A 33 4.18 6.73 -8.21
CA PHE A 33 4.05 6.82 -9.67
C PHE A 33 3.32 8.10 -10.11
N CYS A 34 2.21 8.44 -9.46
CA CYS A 34 1.38 9.58 -9.83
C CYS A 34 1.34 10.70 -8.78
N GLY A 35 1.96 10.50 -7.60
CA GLY A 35 1.95 11.46 -6.50
C GLY A 35 0.60 11.61 -5.80
N LYS A 36 -0.39 10.78 -6.14
CA LYS A 36 -1.74 10.90 -5.58
C LYS A 36 -1.82 10.28 -4.20
N LEU A 37 -2.41 11.03 -3.27
CA LEU A 37 -2.77 10.57 -1.94
C LEU A 37 -4.11 9.84 -2.02
N PHE A 38 -4.19 8.64 -1.44
CA PHE A 38 -5.41 7.87 -1.35
C PHE A 38 -5.41 6.99 -0.10
N GLN A 39 -6.60 6.65 0.39
CA GLN A 39 -6.72 5.75 1.54
C GLN A 39 -6.50 4.30 1.12
N ALA A 40 -5.93 3.50 2.02
CA ALA A 40 -5.74 2.06 1.79
C ALA A 40 -7.05 1.32 1.47
N ASP A 41 -8.20 1.85 1.90
CA ASP A 41 -9.52 1.28 1.59
C ASP A 41 -9.96 1.53 0.13
N SER A 42 -9.44 2.58 -0.53
CA SER A 42 -9.77 2.91 -1.92
C SER A 42 -9.03 2.05 -2.95
N SER A 43 -8.01 1.28 -2.58
CA SER A 43 -7.37 0.35 -3.51
C SER A 43 -8.18 -0.92 -3.67
N SER A 44 -8.43 -1.32 -4.92
CA SER A 44 -9.09 -2.58 -5.24
C SER A 44 -8.22 -3.82 -4.99
N TRP A 45 -6.91 -3.64 -4.80
CA TRP A 45 -5.96 -4.73 -4.61
C TRP A 45 -4.96 -4.37 -3.52
N ILE A 46 -4.94 -5.21 -2.48
CA ILE A 46 -4.08 -5.09 -1.30
C ILE A 46 -3.55 -6.49 -1.03
N ASP A 47 -2.24 -6.62 -0.89
CA ASP A 47 -1.58 -7.89 -0.60
C ASP A 47 -0.63 -7.71 0.59
N ASP A 48 -1.04 -8.23 1.74
CA ASP A 48 -0.30 -8.18 3.00
C ASP A 48 0.76 -9.28 3.14
N ARG A 49 1.26 -9.85 2.03
CA ARG A 49 2.37 -10.82 2.07
C ARG A 49 3.66 -10.13 2.52
N ALA A 50 3.82 -10.00 3.83
CA ALA A 50 5.13 -10.02 4.45
C ALA A 50 5.81 -11.32 4.00
N GLY A 51 6.95 -11.18 3.29
CA GLY A 51 7.76 -12.22 2.66
C GLY A 51 7.30 -13.65 2.91
N LEU A 52 6.80 -14.30 1.85
CA LEU A 52 6.74 -15.76 1.80
C LEU A 52 8.12 -16.29 2.18
N THR A 53 8.18 -16.86 3.37
CA THR A 53 9.22 -17.78 3.82
C THR A 53 9.36 -18.87 2.76
N THR A 54 10.49 -18.89 2.07
CA THR A 54 11.12 -20.11 1.53
C THR A 54 12.61 -19.92 1.57
#